data_AF-A0A1Z8RYH9-F1
#
_entry.id   AF-A0A1Z8RYH9-F1
#
_cell.length_a   1.000
_cell.length_b   1.000
_cell.length_c   1.000
_cell.angle_alpha   90.00
_cell.angle_beta   90.00
_cell.angle_gamma   90.00
#
_symmetry.space_group_name_H-M   'P 1'
#
loop_
_entity.id
_entity.type
_entity.pdbx_description
1 polymer ?
#
loop_
_entity_poly.entity_id
_entity_poly.type
_entity_poly.pdbx_seq_one_letter_code
_entity_poly.pdbx_strand_id
1 'polypeptide(L)'
;MGLARKAILYTLLIHVVVLGAMVWVPVSDERPASETFTEVSMVDGEEVVAEPEQSFEAQLRASMEAKVANLRANAQAQTSSEAKSSSDGGPTEEEVAAQVEAELQALEAAEFERRAAVEKEFDTAGEAEVVRQDVGETFEEWDAQYDGLVTVKYNLEGRTGRDLDVPGYTCVGGTQVSVRIEVDAAGRVVEAFLAAGDPEGCFGQAALRSARRARFNADDSAPKRQEGMLTYVFVAQ
;
A
#
# COMPACT_ATOMS: atom_id res chain seq x y z
N MET A 1 -5.63 26.81 78.48
CA MET A 1 -6.19 27.42 77.24
C MET A 1 -5.13 27.84 76.19
N GLY A 2 -3.82 27.86 76.49
CA GLY A 2 -2.81 28.34 75.54
C GLY A 2 -2.38 27.35 74.45
N LEU A 3 -2.39 26.04 74.73
CA LEU A 3 -1.88 25.02 73.80
C LEU A 3 -2.82 24.79 72.61
N ALA A 4 -4.13 24.69 72.85
CA ALA A 4 -5.12 24.52 71.78
C ALA A 4 -5.18 25.73 70.82
N ARG A 5 -5.07 26.95 71.36
CA ARG A 5 -5.02 28.17 70.54
C ARG A 5 -3.75 28.23 69.68
N LYS A 6 -2.60 27.81 70.23
CA LYS A 6 -1.34 27.71 69.47
C LYS A 6 -1.43 26.66 68.36
N ALA A 7 -2.03 25.50 68.63
CA ALA A 7 -2.21 24.45 67.63
C ALA A 7 -3.07 24.94 66.44
N ILE A 8 -4.19 25.63 66.72
CA ILE A 8 -5.06 26.21 65.68
C ILE A 8 -4.32 27.30 64.87
N LEU A 9 -3.51 28.12 65.53
CA LEU A 9 -2.71 29.13 64.83
C LEU A 9 -1.66 28.51 63.92
N TYR A 10 -1.01 27.42 64.35
CA TYR A 10 -0.03 26.72 63.50
C TYR A 10 -0.69 26.03 62.32
N THR A 11 -1.85 25.39 62.49
CA THR A 11 -2.54 24.75 61.37
C THR A 11 -2.99 25.79 60.35
N LEU A 12 -3.54 26.92 60.80
CA LEU A 12 -3.95 28.00 59.90
C LEU A 12 -2.75 28.59 59.15
N LEU A 13 -1.62 28.80 59.82
CA LEU A 13 -0.40 29.31 59.19
C LEU A 13 0.13 28.36 58.13
N ILE A 14 0.13 27.04 58.38
CA ILE A 14 0.51 26.02 57.40
C ILE A 14 -0.41 26.07 56.17
N HIS A 15 -1.73 26.17 56.37
CA HIS A 15 -2.68 26.23 55.25
C HIS A 15 -2.47 27.48 54.39
N VAL A 16 -2.22 28.63 55.01
CA VAL A 16 -1.92 29.88 54.27
C VAL A 16 -0.64 29.75 53.45
N VAL A 17 0.39 29.11 54.00
CA VAL A 17 1.65 28.86 53.26
C VAL A 17 1.44 27.90 52.10
N VAL A 18 0.68 26.82 52.29
CA VAL A 18 0.39 25.83 51.22
C VAL A 18 -0.43 26.47 50.09
N LEU A 19 -1.47 27.25 50.43
CA LEU A 19 -2.28 27.95 49.44
C LEU A 19 -1.46 29.03 48.71
N GLY A 20 -0.60 29.75 49.43
CA GLY A 20 0.31 30.72 48.82
C GLY A 20 1.31 30.08 47.84
N ALA A 21 1.85 28.91 48.20
CA ALA A 21 2.71 28.13 47.31
C ALA A 21 1.97 27.67 46.05
N MET A 22 0.71 27.23 46.19
CA MET A 22 -0.12 26.80 45.06
C MET A 22 -0.40 27.93 44.05
N VAL A 23 -0.47 29.18 44.51
CA VAL A 23 -0.64 30.36 43.65
C VAL A 23 0.66 30.76 42.93
N TRP A 24 1.81 30.44 43.51
CA TRP A 24 3.13 30.75 42.95
C TRP A 24 3.68 29.68 42.02
N VAL A 25 3.12 28.47 42.03
CA VAL A 25 3.44 27.44 41.05
C VAL A 25 2.66 27.75 39.78
N PRO A 26 3.31 28.19 38.68
CA PRO A 26 2.63 28.30 37.39
C PRO A 26 2.19 26.89 37.01
N VAL A 27 0.88 26.68 36.88
CA VAL A 27 0.36 25.49 36.21
C VAL A 27 0.74 25.65 34.74
N SER A 28 1.76 24.93 34.31
CA SER A 28 2.10 24.82 32.89
C SER A 28 0.90 24.23 32.18
N ASP A 29 0.17 25.06 31.44
CA ASP A 29 -0.82 24.62 30.46
C ASP A 29 -0.08 24.15 29.20
N GLU A 30 0.92 23.27 29.39
CA GLU A 30 1.57 22.56 28.30
C GLU A 30 0.56 21.52 27.81
N ARG A 31 -0.30 21.98 26.91
CA ARG A 31 -1.05 21.09 26.03
C ARG A 31 -0.02 20.16 25.37
N PRO A 32 -0.20 18.82 25.46
CA PRO A 32 0.68 17.91 24.77
C PRO A 32 0.72 18.28 23.29
N ALA A 33 1.92 18.24 22.69
CA ALA A 33 2.23 18.70 21.33
C ALA A 33 1.48 17.96 20.20
N SER A 34 0.43 17.19 20.50
CA SER A 34 -0.38 16.47 19.53
C SER A 34 -1.56 17.25 18.97
N GLU A 35 -1.88 18.46 19.47
CA GLU A 35 -3.01 19.26 18.97
C GLU A 35 -2.66 20.71 18.59
N THR A 36 -1.44 20.93 18.07
CA THR A 36 -1.12 22.19 17.40
C THR A 36 -1.54 22.09 15.93
N PHE A 37 -2.77 22.49 15.63
CA PHE A 37 -3.17 22.76 14.25
C PHE A 37 -2.35 23.95 13.75
N THR A 38 -1.32 23.67 12.95
CA THR A 38 -0.65 24.69 12.13
C THR A 38 -1.60 25.00 10.99
N GLU A 39 -2.12 26.23 10.95
CA GLU A 39 -2.73 26.75 9.74
C GLU A 39 -1.65 26.87 8.68
N VAL A 40 -1.73 26.05 7.64
CA VAL A 40 -0.82 26.12 6.49
C VAL A 40 -1.31 27.27 5.61
N SER A 41 -0.69 28.45 5.75
CA SER A 41 -0.80 29.49 4.74
C SER A 41 -0.08 28.98 3.49
N MET A 42 -0.80 28.86 2.36
CA MET A 42 -0.18 28.52 1.09
C MET A 42 0.87 29.58 0.74
N VAL A 43 2.10 29.14 0.52
CA VAL A 43 3.18 30.00 0.01
C VAL A 43 2.78 30.43 -1.40
N ASP A 44 2.69 31.74 -1.57
CA ASP A 44 2.50 32.42 -2.85
C ASP A 44 3.69 32.06 -3.76
N GLY A 45 3.41 31.48 -4.92
CA GLY A 45 4.38 30.84 -5.82
C GLY A 45 5.19 31.84 -6.65
N GLU A 46 5.60 32.95 -6.05
CA GLU A 46 6.34 34.03 -6.71
C GLU A 46 7.78 34.09 -6.18
N GLU A 47 8.54 33.01 -6.35
CA GLU A 47 10.00 33.12 -6.43
C GLU A 47 10.55 32.15 -7.48
N VAL A 48 10.44 32.64 -8.70
CA VAL A 48 10.91 32.07 -9.96
C VAL A 48 12.45 31.94 -9.93
N VAL A 49 12.95 30.71 -9.87
CA VAL A 49 14.33 30.41 -10.29
C VAL A 49 14.32 30.34 -11.82
N ALA A 50 14.68 31.46 -12.44
CA ALA A 50 14.83 31.56 -13.89
C ALA A 50 16.16 30.95 -14.36
N GLU A 51 16.11 29.77 -15.00
CA GLU A 51 17.16 29.24 -15.89
C GLU A 51 16.51 28.80 -17.23
N PRO A 52 17.22 28.80 -18.37
CA PRO A 52 16.62 29.05 -19.68
C PRO A 52 16.01 27.79 -20.33
N GLU A 53 14.68 27.65 -20.25
CA GLU A 53 13.83 26.63 -20.90
C GLU A 53 13.90 26.60 -22.46
N GLN A 54 14.56 27.56 -23.11
CA GLN A 54 14.46 27.72 -24.57
C GLN A 54 15.22 26.65 -25.39
N SER A 55 16.15 25.90 -24.78
CA SER A 55 17.03 24.98 -25.52
C SER A 55 16.42 23.59 -25.75
N PHE A 56 15.63 23.09 -24.80
CA PHE A 56 15.05 21.74 -24.86
C PHE A 56 13.83 21.69 -25.78
N GLU A 57 12.91 22.65 -25.68
CA GLU A 57 11.75 22.72 -26.57
C GLU A 57 12.16 22.89 -28.05
N ALA A 58 13.21 23.66 -28.31
CA ALA A 58 13.74 23.87 -29.65
C ALA A 58 14.35 22.57 -30.23
N GLN A 59 15.10 21.82 -29.41
CA GLN A 59 15.62 20.50 -29.81
C GLN A 59 14.51 19.48 -30.03
N LEU A 60 13.48 19.48 -29.18
CA LEU A 60 12.35 18.58 -29.30
C LEU A 60 11.54 18.85 -30.58
N ARG A 61 11.28 20.13 -30.91
CA ARG A 61 10.62 20.52 -32.16
C ARG A 61 11.44 20.11 -33.39
N ALA A 62 12.75 20.35 -33.39
CA ALA A 62 13.62 19.93 -34.50
C ALA A 62 13.63 18.40 -34.70
N SER A 63 13.67 17.63 -33.60
CA SER A 63 13.59 16.17 -33.65
C SER A 63 12.23 15.68 -34.16
N MET A 64 11.13 16.33 -33.76
CA MET A 64 9.78 15.99 -34.21
C MET A 64 9.59 16.26 -35.71
N GLU A 65 10.06 17.41 -36.20
CA GLU A 65 9.99 17.76 -37.62
C GLU A 65 10.80 16.80 -38.50
N ALA A 66 12.01 16.44 -38.08
CA ALA A 66 12.83 15.45 -38.78
C ALA A 66 12.14 14.07 -38.85
N LYS A 67 11.45 13.66 -37.78
CA LYS A 67 10.71 12.39 -37.72
C LYS A 67 9.49 12.41 -38.66
N VAL A 68 8.76 13.53 -38.70
CA VAL A 68 7.60 13.71 -39.60
C VAL A 68 8.03 13.72 -41.07
N ALA A 69 9.14 14.37 -41.41
CA ALA A 69 9.68 14.37 -42.77
C ALA A 69 10.05 12.96 -43.26
N ASN A 70 10.72 12.16 -42.40
CA ASN A 70 11.06 10.78 -42.70
C ASN A 70 9.82 9.87 -42.86
N LEU A 71 8.81 10.03 -42.01
CA LEU A 71 7.56 9.28 -42.13
C LEU A 71 6.82 9.59 -43.43
N ARG A 72 6.77 10.86 -43.84
CA ARG A 72 6.18 11.25 -45.14
C ARG A 72 6.98 10.68 -46.31
N ALA A 73 8.31 10.75 -46.26
CA ALA A 73 9.16 10.18 -47.31
C ALA A 73 8.98 8.65 -47.44
N ASN A 74 8.90 7.93 -46.31
CA ASN A 74 8.66 6.48 -46.30
C ASN A 74 7.25 6.10 -46.79
N ALA A 75 6.22 6.85 -46.39
CA ALA A 75 4.85 6.64 -46.89
C ALA A 75 4.75 6.94 -48.40
N GLN A 76 5.45 7.97 -48.89
CA GLN A 76 5.52 8.26 -50.31
C GLN A 76 6.30 7.19 -51.08
N ALA A 77 7.38 6.64 -50.49
CA ALA A 77 8.13 5.54 -51.08
C ALA A 77 7.27 4.27 -51.20
N GLN A 78 6.52 3.91 -50.15
CA GLN A 78 5.61 2.75 -50.17
C GLN A 78 4.47 2.90 -51.17
N THR A 79 3.82 4.07 -51.22
CA THR A 79 2.75 4.33 -52.20
C THR A 79 3.26 4.37 -53.64
N SER A 80 4.50 4.80 -53.88
CA SER A 80 5.12 4.80 -55.21
C SER A 80 5.53 3.40 -55.71
N SER A 81 5.77 2.46 -54.80
CA SER A 81 5.98 1.04 -55.14
C SER A 81 4.66 0.30 -55.41
N GLU A 82 3.59 0.64 -54.70
CA GLU A 82 2.28 -0.01 -54.84
C GLU A 82 1.51 0.48 -56.09
N ALA A 83 1.64 1.76 -56.45
CA ALA A 83 0.97 2.33 -57.62
C ALA A 83 1.51 1.84 -58.98
N LYS A 84 2.61 1.06 -59.00
CA LYS A 84 3.19 0.50 -60.24
C LYS A 84 2.77 -0.93 -60.55
N SER A 85 1.92 -1.56 -59.73
CA SER A 85 1.48 -2.95 -59.96
C SER A 85 0.02 -3.10 -60.42
N SER A 86 -0.72 -2.02 -60.68
CA SER A 86 -2.09 -2.11 -61.20
C SER A 86 -2.12 -2.04 -62.73
N SER A 87 -1.50 -3.02 -63.40
CA SER A 87 -1.93 -3.39 -64.75
C SER A 87 -2.11 -4.90 -64.81
N ASP A 88 -3.37 -5.28 -64.94
CA ASP A 88 -3.89 -6.62 -65.26
C ASP A 88 -4.09 -7.59 -64.08
N GLY A 89 -5.36 -7.88 -63.77
CA GLY A 89 -5.79 -9.03 -62.96
C GLY A 89 -5.44 -9.01 -61.47
N GLY A 90 -5.99 -8.07 -60.69
CA GLY A 90 -5.92 -8.16 -59.23
C GLY A 90 -6.64 -9.43 -58.72
N PRO A 91 -6.14 -10.06 -57.63
CA PRO A 91 -6.74 -11.26 -57.07
C PRO A 91 -8.18 -11.00 -56.66
N THR A 92 -9.06 -11.96 -56.91
CA THR A 92 -10.47 -11.90 -56.53
C THR A 92 -10.62 -11.89 -55.00
N GLU A 93 -11.73 -11.36 -54.47
CA GLU A 93 -11.97 -11.30 -53.02
C GLU A 93 -11.86 -12.69 -52.35
N GLU A 94 -12.21 -13.75 -53.07
CA GLU A 94 -12.09 -15.14 -52.62
C GLU A 94 -10.62 -15.61 -52.54
N GLU A 95 -9.77 -15.22 -53.50
CA GLU A 95 -8.33 -15.52 -53.46
C GLU A 95 -7.62 -14.77 -52.33
N VAL A 96 -8.01 -13.52 -52.09
CA VAL A 96 -7.49 -12.73 -50.96
C VAL A 96 -7.92 -13.34 -49.64
N ALA A 97 -9.19 -13.73 -49.49
CA ALA A 97 -9.68 -14.39 -48.29
C ALA A 97 -8.95 -15.72 -48.01
N ALA A 98 -8.76 -16.55 -49.03
CA ALA A 98 -8.02 -17.81 -48.92
C ALA A 98 -6.54 -17.59 -48.55
N GLN A 99 -5.92 -16.55 -49.08
CA GLN A 99 -4.53 -16.20 -48.78
C GLN A 99 -4.37 -15.71 -47.34
N VAL A 100 -5.29 -14.86 -46.85
CA VAL A 100 -5.29 -14.37 -45.47
C VAL A 100 -5.52 -15.50 -44.47
N GLU A 101 -6.43 -16.43 -44.77
CA GLU A 101 -6.68 -17.59 -43.91
C GLU A 101 -5.47 -18.52 -43.83
N ALA A 102 -4.81 -18.78 -44.96
CA ALA A 102 -3.57 -19.56 -44.98
C ALA A 102 -2.43 -18.89 -44.20
N GLU A 103 -2.32 -17.56 -44.28
CA GLU A 103 -1.32 -16.79 -43.54
C GLU A 103 -1.60 -16.77 -42.03
N LEU A 104 -2.87 -16.63 -41.62
CA LEU A 104 -3.30 -16.73 -40.22
C LEU A 104 -2.96 -18.10 -39.63
N GLN A 105 -3.28 -19.19 -40.34
CA GLN A 105 -2.95 -20.54 -39.89
C GLN A 105 -1.45 -20.77 -39.75
N ALA A 106 -0.64 -20.23 -40.67
CA ALA A 106 0.80 -20.31 -40.59
C ALA A 106 1.38 -19.55 -39.38
N LEU A 107 0.83 -18.37 -39.07
CA LEU A 107 1.21 -17.58 -37.90
C LEU A 107 0.81 -18.26 -36.59
N GLU A 108 -0.38 -18.84 -36.52
CA GLU A 108 -0.84 -19.61 -35.35
C GLU A 108 0.06 -20.81 -35.07
N ALA A 109 0.40 -21.58 -36.11
CA ALA A 109 1.30 -22.72 -35.97
C ALA A 109 2.70 -22.32 -35.49
N ALA A 110 3.26 -21.23 -36.05
CA ALA A 110 4.56 -20.72 -35.66
C ALA A 110 4.57 -20.17 -34.21
N GLU A 111 3.50 -19.51 -33.78
CA GLU A 111 3.34 -19.05 -32.40
C GLU A 111 3.20 -20.21 -31.42
N PHE A 112 2.47 -21.26 -31.79
CA PHE A 112 2.32 -22.46 -30.97
C PHE A 112 3.67 -23.17 -30.79
N GLU A 113 4.43 -23.33 -31.86
CA GLU A 113 5.78 -23.92 -31.81
C GLU A 113 6.75 -23.06 -30.99
N ARG A 114 6.71 -21.73 -31.14
CA ARG A 114 7.51 -20.81 -30.32
C ARG A 114 7.15 -20.93 -28.85
N ARG A 115 5.86 -21.04 -28.50
CA ARG A 115 5.41 -21.20 -27.11
C ARG A 115 5.80 -22.56 -26.54
N ALA A 116 5.67 -23.64 -27.32
CA ALA A 116 6.11 -24.98 -26.93
C ALA A 116 7.63 -25.03 -26.69
N ALA A 117 8.43 -24.37 -27.53
CA ALA A 117 9.87 -24.26 -27.32
C ALA A 117 10.26 -23.40 -26.10
N VAL A 118 9.35 -22.55 -25.61
CA VAL A 118 9.53 -21.71 -24.43
C VAL A 118 8.88 -22.33 -23.17
N GLU A 119 8.27 -23.51 -23.27
CA GLU A 119 7.87 -24.26 -22.09
C GLU A 119 9.09 -24.48 -21.20
N LYS A 120 9.13 -23.75 -20.09
CA LYS A 120 9.98 -24.07 -18.96
C LYS A 120 9.58 -25.47 -18.53
N GLU A 121 10.54 -26.39 -18.51
CA GLU A 121 10.40 -27.64 -17.76
C GLU A 121 10.04 -27.27 -16.32
N PHE A 122 8.76 -27.38 -16.00
CA PHE A 122 8.34 -27.55 -14.63
C PHE A 122 8.72 -29.00 -14.31
N ASP A 123 9.72 -29.17 -13.46
CA ASP A 123 10.10 -30.46 -12.90
C ASP A 123 8.96 -30.96 -12.03
N THR A 124 7.91 -31.52 -12.64
CA THR A 124 6.88 -32.28 -11.95
C THR A 124 7.35 -33.71 -11.73
N ALA A 125 8.54 -33.88 -11.14
CA ALA A 125 8.94 -35.11 -10.48
C ALA A 125 8.11 -35.27 -9.18
N GLY A 126 6.84 -35.59 -9.37
CA GLY A 126 5.86 -35.63 -8.29
C GLY A 126 4.51 -36.08 -8.83
N GLU A 127 4.49 -37.19 -9.57
CA GLU A 127 3.28 -37.97 -9.82
C GLU A 127 2.82 -38.58 -8.47
N ALA A 128 2.34 -37.73 -7.56
CA ALA A 128 1.52 -38.19 -6.46
C ALA A 128 0.22 -38.66 -7.09
N GLU A 129 -0.11 -39.94 -6.89
CA GLU A 129 -1.43 -40.50 -7.19
C GLU A 129 -2.48 -39.52 -6.66
N VAL A 130 -3.17 -38.83 -7.58
CA VAL A 130 -4.21 -37.87 -7.23
C VAL A 130 -5.42 -38.70 -6.80
N VAL A 131 -5.39 -39.18 -5.57
CA VAL A 131 -6.59 -39.55 -4.84
C VAL A 131 -7.39 -38.27 -4.76
N ARG A 132 -8.45 -38.18 -5.58
CA ARG A 132 -9.44 -37.12 -5.49
C ARG A 132 -10.03 -37.23 -4.09
N GLN A 133 -9.50 -36.46 -3.15
CA GLN A 133 -10.13 -36.27 -1.87
C GLN A 133 -11.48 -35.64 -2.19
N ASP A 134 -12.54 -36.36 -1.83
CA ASP A 134 -13.89 -35.81 -1.83
C ASP A 134 -13.87 -34.68 -0.80
N VAL A 135 -13.63 -33.46 -1.29
CA VAL A 135 -13.70 -32.22 -0.51
C VAL A 135 -15.17 -31.96 -0.26
N GLY A 136 -15.73 -32.71 0.68
CA GLY A 136 -17.10 -32.55 1.14
C GLY A 136 -17.37 -31.10 1.49
N GLU A 137 -18.37 -30.51 0.84
CA GLU A 137 -19.23 -29.43 1.30
C GLU A 137 -18.57 -28.28 2.09
N THR A 138 -17.35 -27.87 1.74
CA THR A 138 -16.64 -26.77 2.43
C THR A 138 -16.46 -25.52 1.58
N PHE A 139 -17.03 -25.49 0.36
CA PHE A 139 -17.02 -24.29 -0.47
C PHE A 139 -18.12 -23.29 -0.11
N GLU A 140 -19.20 -23.72 0.56
CA GLU A 140 -20.30 -22.81 0.94
C GLU A 140 -19.89 -21.81 2.04
N GLU A 141 -18.92 -22.16 2.89
CA GLU A 141 -18.35 -21.24 3.90
C GLU A 141 -17.29 -20.28 3.33
N TRP A 142 -16.76 -20.55 2.14
CA TRP A 142 -15.77 -19.66 1.52
C TRP A 142 -16.43 -18.36 1.00
N ASP A 143 -17.69 -18.45 0.58
CA ASP A 143 -18.51 -17.33 0.12
C ASP A 143 -19.14 -16.51 1.28
N ALA A 144 -18.91 -16.88 2.54
CA ALA A 144 -19.30 -16.05 3.70
C ALA A 144 -18.35 -14.86 3.90
N GLN A 145 -17.88 -14.27 2.80
CA GLN A 145 -17.11 -13.03 2.78
C GLN A 145 -18.08 -11.89 3.08
N TYR A 146 -18.04 -11.36 4.30
CA TYR A 146 -18.80 -10.17 4.60
C TYR A 146 -18.15 -8.97 3.88
N ASP A 147 -18.97 -8.14 3.24
CA ASP A 147 -18.50 -6.89 2.64
C ASP A 147 -18.18 -5.87 3.75
N GLY A 148 -16.92 -5.47 3.84
CA GLY A 148 -16.44 -4.52 4.84
C GLY A 148 -15.05 -4.03 4.50
N LEU A 149 -14.78 -2.75 4.77
CA LEU A 149 -13.45 -2.17 4.56
C LEU A 149 -12.64 -2.32 5.84
N VAL A 150 -11.42 -2.83 5.71
CA VAL A 150 -10.46 -2.91 6.82
C VAL A 150 -9.26 -2.05 6.48
N THR A 151 -8.88 -1.18 7.41
CA THR A 151 -7.66 -0.37 7.29
C THR A 151 -6.72 -0.65 8.45
N VAL A 152 -5.42 -0.60 8.17
CA VAL A 152 -4.36 -0.77 9.17
C VAL A 152 -3.55 0.51 9.28
N LYS A 153 -3.32 0.94 10.51
CA LYS A 153 -2.39 2.01 10.87
C LYS A 153 -1.35 1.44 11.84
N TYR A 154 -0.16 2.00 11.85
CA TYR A 154 0.88 1.58 12.78
C TYR A 154 1.57 2.80 13.39
N ASN A 155 2.14 2.58 14.57
CA ASN A 155 3.08 3.48 15.20
C ASN A 155 4.29 2.65 15.66
N LEU A 156 5.43 2.89 15.02
CA LEU A 156 6.71 2.26 15.31
C LEU A 156 7.82 3.25 14.97
N GLU A 157 8.57 3.70 15.97
CA GLU A 157 9.57 4.76 15.80
C GLU A 157 10.71 4.31 14.89
N GLY A 158 11.12 5.20 13.96
CA GLY A 158 12.27 4.96 13.08
C GLY A 158 12.09 3.86 12.04
N ARG A 159 10.89 3.27 11.92
CA ARG A 159 10.62 2.17 11.01
C ARG A 159 9.39 2.42 10.14
N THR A 160 9.42 1.85 8.95
CA THR A 160 8.35 1.90 7.95
C THR A 160 7.74 0.52 7.78
N GLY A 161 6.41 0.46 7.73
CA GLY A 161 5.67 -0.75 7.37
C GLY A 161 5.96 -1.13 5.92
N ARG A 162 6.55 -2.32 5.70
CA ARG A 162 6.87 -2.82 4.36
C ARG A 162 5.70 -3.61 3.78
N ASP A 163 5.13 -4.48 4.59
CA ASP A 163 4.01 -5.33 4.23
C ASP A 163 3.12 -5.51 5.46
N LEU A 164 2.03 -4.76 5.50
CA LEU A 164 1.09 -4.80 6.61
C LEU A 164 -0.10 -5.67 6.20
N ASP A 165 -0.16 -6.88 6.73
CA ASP A 165 -1.28 -7.80 6.48
C ASP A 165 -2.59 -7.14 6.95
N VAL A 166 -3.53 -7.00 6.02
CA VAL A 166 -4.88 -6.49 6.30
C VAL A 166 -5.82 -7.69 6.43
N PRO A 167 -6.47 -7.89 7.59
CA PRO A 167 -7.37 -9.02 7.75
C PRO A 167 -8.58 -8.87 6.84
N GLY A 168 -9.02 -9.98 6.25
CA GLY A 168 -10.31 -10.04 5.57
C GLY A 168 -11.44 -9.74 6.56
N TYR A 169 -12.49 -9.08 6.08
CA TYR A 169 -13.66 -8.78 6.88
C TYR A 169 -14.54 -10.05 6.96
N THR A 170 -14.37 -10.81 8.04
CA THR A 170 -15.07 -12.11 8.27
C THR A 170 -16.06 -12.04 9.44
N CYS A 171 -16.22 -10.87 10.05
CA CYS A 171 -16.95 -10.67 11.28
C CYS A 171 -18.09 -9.67 11.06
N VAL A 172 -19.24 -9.88 11.68
CA VAL A 172 -20.38 -8.96 11.56
C VAL A 172 -20.16 -7.70 12.41
N GLY A 173 -20.19 -6.53 11.78
CA GLY A 173 -20.18 -5.22 12.45
C GLY A 173 -18.86 -4.44 12.32
N GLY A 174 -18.83 -3.21 12.84
CA GLY A 174 -17.65 -2.35 12.80
C GLY A 174 -17.00 -2.20 14.17
N THR A 175 -15.67 -2.21 14.23
CA THR A 175 -14.93 -1.92 15.46
C THR A 175 -13.51 -1.47 15.18
N GLN A 176 -12.87 -0.86 16.17
CA GLN A 176 -11.46 -0.53 16.16
C GLN A 176 -10.72 -1.43 17.15
N VAL A 177 -9.71 -2.14 16.68
CA VAL A 177 -8.87 -3.02 17.48
C VAL A 177 -7.44 -2.48 17.51
N SER A 178 -6.88 -2.32 18.70
CA SER A 178 -5.47 -1.92 18.86
C SER A 178 -4.66 -3.10 19.37
N VAL A 179 -3.53 -3.37 18.72
CA VAL A 179 -2.65 -4.50 18.98
C VAL A 179 -1.26 -3.96 19.29
N ARG A 180 -0.73 -4.25 20.48
CA ARG A 180 0.68 -4.03 20.81
C ARG A 180 1.50 -5.12 20.15
N ILE A 181 2.62 -4.75 19.55
CA ILE A 181 3.52 -5.68 18.88
C ILE A 181 4.96 -5.49 19.38
N GLU A 182 5.73 -6.56 19.33
CA GLU A 182 7.19 -6.54 19.46
C GLU A 182 7.81 -6.95 18.13
N VAL A 183 8.74 -6.15 17.61
CA VAL A 183 9.40 -6.36 16.32
C VAL A 183 10.88 -6.67 16.52
N ASP A 184 11.40 -7.66 15.79
CA ASP A 184 12.83 -7.98 15.77
C ASP A 184 13.66 -7.04 14.86
N ALA A 185 14.99 -7.13 14.93
CA ALA A 185 15.91 -6.36 14.09
C ALA A 185 15.65 -6.57 12.57
N ALA A 186 15.17 -7.74 12.17
CA ALA A 186 14.86 -8.07 10.78
C ALA A 186 13.49 -7.53 10.30
N GLY A 187 12.73 -6.86 11.17
CA GLY A 187 11.42 -6.29 10.82
C GLY A 187 10.24 -7.26 10.94
N ARG A 188 10.40 -8.40 11.62
CA ARG A 188 9.31 -9.37 11.85
C ARG A 188 8.68 -9.17 13.21
N VAL A 189 7.36 -9.27 13.28
CA VAL A 189 6.62 -9.28 14.55
C VAL A 189 6.84 -10.61 15.26
N VAL A 190 7.49 -10.58 16.43
CA VAL A 190 7.78 -11.77 17.24
C VAL A 190 6.69 -12.04 18.27
N GLU A 191 6.10 -10.97 18.82
CA GLU A 191 5.01 -11.07 19.78
C GLU A 191 3.92 -10.05 19.45
N ALA A 192 2.67 -10.41 19.72
CA ALA A 192 1.51 -9.56 19.48
C ALA A 192 0.45 -9.79 20.56
N PHE A 193 -0.02 -8.71 21.17
CA PHE A 193 -0.97 -8.71 22.27
C PHE A 193 -2.06 -7.68 22.01
N LEU A 194 -3.31 -8.01 22.34
CA LEU A 194 -4.40 -7.04 22.22
C LEU A 194 -4.24 -5.95 23.28
N ALA A 195 -4.23 -4.69 22.86
CA ALA A 195 -4.23 -3.53 23.77
C ALA A 195 -5.66 -3.03 24.02
N ALA A 196 -6.51 -3.07 22.99
CA ALA A 196 -7.92 -2.70 23.08
C ALA A 196 -8.77 -3.54 22.13
N GLY A 197 -9.89 -4.04 22.64
CA GLY A 197 -10.81 -4.96 21.95
C GLY A 197 -11.06 -6.23 22.77
N ASP A 198 -11.89 -7.12 22.24
CA ASP A 198 -12.13 -8.45 22.81
C ASP A 198 -11.14 -9.47 22.23
N PRO A 199 -10.25 -10.07 23.05
CA PRO A 199 -9.24 -11.03 22.57
C PRO A 199 -9.83 -12.36 22.09
N GLU A 200 -10.99 -12.76 22.62
CA GLU A 200 -11.69 -13.98 22.20
C GLU A 200 -12.68 -13.71 21.06
N GLY A 201 -13.07 -12.45 20.88
CA GLY A 201 -13.96 -12.00 19.81
C GLY A 201 -13.34 -12.11 18.41
N CYS A 202 -14.22 -12.26 17.42
CA CYS A 202 -13.86 -12.46 16.00
C CYS A 202 -12.88 -11.38 15.48
N PHE A 203 -13.16 -10.10 15.73
CA PHE A 203 -12.30 -8.99 15.29
C PHE A 203 -10.91 -9.01 15.95
N GLY A 204 -10.85 -9.34 17.25
CA GLY A 204 -9.59 -9.42 17.98
C GLY A 204 -8.70 -10.53 17.46
N GLN A 205 -9.27 -11.72 17.22
CA GLN A 205 -8.53 -12.83 16.62
C GLN A 205 -8.06 -12.52 15.20
N ALA A 206 -8.91 -11.91 14.36
CA ALA A 206 -8.54 -11.50 13.01
C ALA A 206 -7.37 -10.50 13.03
N ALA A 207 -7.46 -9.46 13.86
CA ALA A 207 -6.40 -8.47 14.03
C ALA A 207 -5.09 -9.09 14.56
N LEU A 208 -5.15 -9.99 15.55
CA LEU A 208 -3.96 -10.67 16.09
C LEU A 208 -3.27 -11.55 15.05
N ARG A 209 -4.03 -12.30 14.24
CA ARG A 209 -3.48 -13.13 13.16
C ARG A 209 -2.75 -12.27 12.14
N SER A 210 -3.35 -11.16 11.73
CA SER A 210 -2.73 -10.24 10.78
C SER A 210 -1.53 -9.50 11.36
N ALA A 211 -1.59 -9.08 12.62
CA ALA A 211 -0.46 -8.40 13.28
C ALA A 211 0.80 -9.28 13.30
N ARG A 212 0.67 -10.59 13.53
CA ARG A 212 1.81 -11.54 13.49
C ARG A 212 2.40 -11.73 12.09
N ARG A 213 1.60 -11.51 11.04
CA ARG A 213 2.04 -11.62 9.65
C ARG A 213 2.63 -10.32 9.10
N ALA A 214 2.38 -9.19 9.76
CA ALA A 214 2.95 -7.91 9.38
C ALA A 214 4.49 -7.92 9.34
N ARG A 215 5.05 -7.09 8.47
CA ARG A 215 6.48 -6.91 8.23
C ARG A 215 6.83 -5.43 8.14
N PHE A 216 7.93 -5.08 8.79
CA PHE A 216 8.56 -3.77 8.79
C PHE A 216 9.90 -3.85 8.06
N ASN A 217 10.51 -2.70 7.78
CA ASN A 217 11.89 -2.65 7.35
C ASN A 217 12.83 -3.22 8.42
N ALA A 218 13.92 -3.84 7.96
CA ALA A 218 15.02 -4.23 8.83
C ALA A 218 15.83 -3.00 9.22
N ASP A 219 16.30 -2.97 10.47
CA ASP A 219 17.14 -1.90 11.00
C ASP A 219 18.08 -2.50 12.05
N ASP A 220 19.37 -2.51 11.73
CA ASP A 220 20.43 -3.03 12.59
C ASP A 220 20.76 -2.11 13.78
N SER A 221 20.34 -0.84 13.72
CA SER A 221 20.50 0.13 14.82
C SER A 221 19.39 0.04 15.86
N ALA A 222 18.28 -0.63 15.52
CA ALA A 222 17.13 -0.77 16.39
C ALA A 222 17.35 -1.82 17.50
N PRO A 223 16.62 -1.71 18.62
CA PRO A 223 16.66 -2.71 19.69
C PRO A 223 16.32 -4.11 19.20
N LYS A 224 16.84 -5.14 19.89
CA LYS A 224 16.51 -6.55 19.58
C LYS A 224 15.02 -6.86 19.61
N ARG A 225 14.28 -6.16 20.46
CA ARG A 225 12.82 -6.15 20.54
C ARG A 225 12.37 -4.72 20.68
N GLN A 226 11.69 -4.23 19.66
CA GLN A 226 11.12 -2.88 19.64
C GLN A 226 9.61 -2.97 19.81
N GLU A 227 9.08 -2.27 20.80
CA GLU A 227 7.63 -2.17 21.00
C GLU A 227 7.00 -1.19 20.00
N GLY A 228 5.82 -1.55 19.50
CA GLY A 228 5.01 -0.70 18.65
C GLY A 228 3.52 -1.02 18.77
N MET A 229 2.71 -0.31 18.01
CA MET A 229 1.27 -0.48 18.02
C MET A 229 0.71 -0.54 16.59
N LEU A 230 -0.16 -1.50 16.32
CA LEU A 230 -1.01 -1.53 15.15
C LEU A 230 -2.45 -1.24 15.55
N THR A 231 -3.14 -0.50 14.70
CA THR A 231 -4.54 -0.18 14.85
C THR A 231 -5.28 -0.63 13.62
N TYR A 232 -6.19 -1.59 13.79
CA TYR A 232 -7.07 -2.09 12.76
C TYR A 232 -8.44 -1.46 12.92
N VAL A 233 -8.96 -0.89 11.84
CA VAL A 233 -10.30 -0.30 11.80
C VAL A 233 -11.14 -1.10 10.83
N PHE A 234 -12.18 -1.76 11.36
CA PHE A 234 -13.17 -2.53 10.62
C PHE A 234 -14.41 -1.66 10.44
N VAL A 235 -14.76 -1.36 9.19
CA VAL A 235 -15.93 -0.54 8.84
C VAL A 235 -16.94 -1.42 8.11
N ALA A 236 -18.12 -1.58 8.69
CA ALA A 236 -19.24 -2.25 8.06
C ALA A 236 -19.79 -1.39 6.90
N GLN A 237 -20.17 -2.03 5.79
CA GLN A 237 -20.83 -1.39 4.65
C GLN A 237 -22.34 -1.43 4.77
#